data_AF-A0A0Q9KAJ5-F1
#
_entry.id   AF-A0A0Q9KAJ5-F1
#
_cell.length_a   1.000
_cell.length_b   1.000
_cell.length_c   1.000
_cell.angle_alpha   90.00
_cell.angle_beta   90.00
_cell.angle_gamma   90.00
#
_symmetry.space_group_name_H-M   'P 1'
#
loop_
_entity.id
_entity.type
_entity.pdbx_description
1 polymer ?
#
loop_
_entity_poly.entity_id
_entity_poly.type
_entity_poly.pdbx_seq_one_letter_code
_entity_poly.pdbx_strand_id
1 'polypeptide(L)'
;MITTHKKNSYKLSLLGMVALLLLGGCALTMPKSTEEPLAKPIVISKPGTAAILKLGEVESVQIVGTLVDRKPKTPLYTNESSSGKEIITNIVSWVNAATLAEGPTEFGKHGYPDVIQIERLGESKVIIEPAVNCVVSNQENGNTTKSCSPVDGEVVLTKDSIKTRLASSELFEWLKNGGSNNGWNYKEGFVIAKEGQKILMVRYLKAQDLGEKTIGQILKESQPNAIWIAVKDKLQYDSIVLGDKVSVKYEDMSIIEQSYPAQTSSANEIIRVTLDEVLASEGISITEHQKITTAMSIRKCKPLSSQKPSMEKNCKKHSIVSGSPT
;
A
#
# COMPACT_ATOMS: atom_id res chain seq x y z
N MET A 1 -35.01 38.75 -40.01
CA MET A 1 -36.08 37.88 -39.47
C MET A 1 -35.87 37.77 -37.98
N ILE A 2 -36.72 38.42 -37.18
CA ILE A 2 -36.62 38.50 -35.72
C ILE A 2 -37.79 37.68 -35.16
N THR A 3 -37.50 36.58 -34.46
CA THR A 3 -38.51 35.74 -33.81
C THR A 3 -38.56 36.05 -32.31
N THR A 4 -39.68 36.62 -31.87
CA THR A 4 -40.03 36.91 -30.48
C THR A 4 -40.54 35.65 -29.77
N HIS A 5 -39.93 35.27 -28.65
CA HIS A 5 -40.40 34.19 -27.78
C HIS A 5 -41.39 34.71 -26.72
N LYS A 6 -42.54 34.03 -26.65
CA LYS A 6 -43.69 34.28 -25.77
C LYS A 6 -43.44 33.70 -24.38
N LYS A 7 -43.45 34.54 -23.33
CA LYS A 7 -43.38 34.12 -21.91
C LYS A 7 -44.77 33.71 -21.41
N ASN A 8 -44.93 32.47 -20.95
CA ASN A 8 -46.09 32.05 -20.16
C ASN A 8 -45.75 32.14 -18.67
N SER A 9 -46.56 32.91 -17.94
CA SER A 9 -46.51 33.05 -16.49
C SER A 9 -47.62 32.20 -15.89
N TYR A 10 -47.27 31.23 -15.04
CA TYR A 10 -48.23 30.56 -14.18
C TYR A 10 -48.10 31.13 -12.76
N LYS A 11 -49.07 31.98 -12.39
CA LYS A 11 -49.39 32.27 -10.99
C LYS A 11 -50.13 31.03 -10.45
N LEU A 12 -49.55 30.34 -9.47
CA LEU A 12 -50.30 29.39 -8.65
C LEU A 12 -50.44 29.91 -7.23
N SER A 13 -51.67 29.80 -6.76
CA SER A 13 -52.28 30.46 -5.61
C SER A 13 -51.77 29.97 -4.27
N LEU A 14 -51.56 30.93 -3.37
CA LEU A 14 -51.44 30.79 -1.93
C LEU A 14 -52.83 30.58 -1.32
N LEU A 15 -53.07 29.49 -0.59
CA LEU A 15 -54.16 29.21 0.38
C LEU A 15 -54.08 27.69 0.58
N GLY A 16 -53.61 27.12 1.69
CA GLY A 16 -54.01 27.36 3.07
C GLY A 16 -54.36 25.98 3.64
N MET A 17 -53.76 25.58 4.75
CA MET A 17 -54.40 24.78 5.81
C MET A 17 -53.38 24.50 6.91
N VAL A 18 -53.52 25.30 7.97
CA VAL A 18 -53.15 24.97 9.33
C VAL A 18 -53.98 23.75 9.75
N ALA A 19 -53.32 22.65 10.09
CA ALA A 19 -53.94 21.54 10.81
C ALA A 19 -53.10 21.25 12.06
N LEU A 20 -53.61 21.80 13.15
CA LEU A 20 -53.25 21.56 14.54
C LEU A 20 -53.67 20.12 14.90
N LEU A 21 -52.74 19.25 15.27
CA LEU A 21 -53.06 17.98 15.94
C LEU A 21 -52.36 17.93 17.29
N LEU A 22 -53.17 18.23 18.31
CA LEU A 22 -52.90 18.03 19.72
C LEU A 22 -53.12 16.54 20.09
N LEU A 23 -52.23 16.07 20.97
CA LEU A 23 -52.45 15.11 22.05
C LEU A 23 -52.87 13.68 21.70
N GLY A 24 -51.94 12.76 21.98
CA GLY A 24 -52.19 11.32 22.10
C GLY A 24 -51.08 10.66 22.89
N GLY A 25 -51.03 10.90 24.21
CA GLY A 25 -50.15 10.19 25.13
C GLY A 25 -50.61 8.74 25.30
N CYS A 26 -49.87 7.80 24.71
CA CYS A 26 -49.94 6.39 25.08
C CYS A 26 -48.78 6.08 26.03
N ALA A 27 -49.10 5.92 27.31
CA ALA A 27 -48.22 5.27 28.26
C ALA A 27 -48.15 3.78 27.90
N LEU A 28 -47.08 3.38 27.19
CA LEU A 28 -46.73 1.98 27.02
C LEU A 28 -45.95 1.54 28.27
N THR A 29 -46.60 0.72 29.10
CA THR A 29 -45.94 -0.07 30.13
C THR A 29 -44.92 -0.99 29.47
N MET A 30 -43.64 -0.75 29.75
CA MET A 30 -42.56 -1.62 29.26
C MET A 30 -42.59 -2.96 30.00
N PRO A 31 -42.57 -4.10 29.28
CA PRO A 31 -42.36 -5.39 29.91
C PRO A 31 -40.92 -5.46 30.46
N LYS A 32 -40.84 -5.89 31.71
CA LYS A 32 -39.61 -6.18 32.45
C LYS A 32 -38.73 -7.12 31.63
N SER A 33 -37.61 -6.59 31.12
CA SER A 33 -36.58 -7.37 30.43
C SER A 33 -35.95 -8.34 31.43
N THR A 34 -36.21 -9.62 31.22
CA THR A 34 -35.47 -10.70 31.85
C THR A 34 -34.17 -10.85 31.07
N GLU A 35 -33.05 -10.41 31.67
CA GLU A 35 -31.71 -10.67 31.13
C GLU A 35 -31.44 -12.19 31.20
N GLU A 36 -31.53 -12.82 30.03
CA GLU A 36 -31.03 -14.18 29.80
C GLU A 36 -29.50 -14.10 29.63
N PRO A 37 -28.72 -14.94 30.32
CA PRO A 37 -27.26 -14.88 30.27
C PRO A 37 -26.78 -15.16 28.85
N LEU A 38 -26.08 -14.17 28.27
CA LEU A 38 -25.53 -14.17 26.94
C LEU A 38 -24.66 -15.43 26.71
N ALA A 39 -25.22 -16.40 25.98
CA ALA A 39 -24.48 -17.55 25.50
C ALA A 39 -23.35 -17.03 24.58
N LYS A 40 -22.14 -17.59 24.77
CA LYS A 40 -20.98 -17.32 23.90
C LYS A 40 -21.40 -17.48 22.43
N PRO A 41 -20.99 -16.57 21.53
CA PRO A 41 -21.34 -16.68 20.12
C PRO A 41 -20.80 -17.99 19.56
N ILE A 42 -21.71 -18.88 19.22
CA ILE A 42 -21.42 -20.07 18.42
C ILE A 42 -21.16 -19.55 17.01
N VAL A 43 -19.90 -19.57 16.59
CA VAL A 43 -19.52 -19.33 15.19
C VAL A 43 -20.05 -20.50 14.38
N ILE A 44 -21.25 -20.36 13.84
CA ILE A 44 -21.80 -21.29 12.86
C ILE A 44 -21.09 -21.00 11.53
N SER A 45 -20.10 -21.81 11.18
CA SER A 45 -19.51 -21.79 9.84
C SER A 45 -20.58 -22.21 8.82
N LYS A 46 -21.02 -21.26 7.99
CA LYS A 46 -22.01 -21.52 6.94
C LYS A 46 -21.44 -22.50 5.92
N PRO A 47 -22.08 -23.66 5.66
CA PRO A 47 -21.54 -24.66 4.76
C PRO A 47 -21.61 -24.20 3.29
N GLY A 48 -20.46 -24.30 2.61
CA GLY A 48 -20.37 -24.49 1.15
C GLY A 48 -20.57 -23.27 0.24
N THR A 49 -20.16 -22.07 0.65
CA THR A 49 -20.10 -20.95 -0.31
C THR A 49 -18.98 -21.23 -1.29
N ALA A 50 -19.31 -21.42 -2.58
CA ALA A 50 -18.31 -21.63 -3.61
C ALA A 50 -17.31 -20.46 -3.63
N ALA A 51 -16.02 -20.76 -3.78
CA ALA A 51 -14.99 -19.73 -3.87
C ALA A 51 -15.29 -18.78 -5.04
N ILE A 52 -15.18 -17.47 -4.80
CA ILE A 52 -15.41 -16.42 -5.79
C ILE A 52 -14.32 -16.49 -6.87
N LEU A 53 -13.08 -16.74 -6.45
CA LEU A 53 -11.90 -16.86 -7.31
C LEU A 53 -11.05 -18.07 -6.87
N LYS A 54 -10.67 -18.97 -7.78
CA LYS A 54 -9.77 -20.07 -7.43
C LYS A 54 -8.33 -19.71 -7.74
N LEU A 55 -7.41 -20.14 -6.88
CA LEU A 55 -5.98 -19.85 -7.03
C LEU A 55 -5.43 -20.35 -8.38
N GLY A 56 -5.82 -21.56 -8.81
CA GLY A 56 -5.37 -22.16 -10.07
C GLY A 56 -5.96 -21.53 -11.34
N GLU A 57 -6.94 -20.62 -11.21
CA GLU A 57 -7.56 -19.93 -12.35
C GLU A 57 -6.85 -18.59 -12.65
N VAL A 58 -6.01 -18.08 -11.74
CA VAL A 58 -5.33 -16.78 -11.88
C VAL A 58 -3.99 -16.95 -12.56
N GLU A 59 -3.83 -16.34 -13.73
CA GLU A 59 -2.60 -16.34 -14.51
C GLU A 59 -1.69 -15.18 -14.08
N SER A 60 -2.27 -13.98 -13.98
CA SER A 60 -1.51 -12.78 -13.64
C SER A 60 -2.35 -11.73 -12.91
N VAL A 61 -1.67 -10.84 -12.21
CA VAL A 61 -2.24 -9.69 -11.51
C VAL A 61 -1.41 -8.44 -11.84
N GLN A 62 -2.09 -7.32 -12.05
CA GLN A 62 -1.44 -6.02 -12.23
C GLN A 62 -2.35 -4.89 -11.75
N ILE A 63 -1.76 -3.82 -11.21
CA ILE A 63 -2.50 -2.58 -10.97
C ILE A 63 -2.33 -1.63 -12.15
N VAL A 64 -3.47 -1.15 -12.62
CA VAL A 64 -3.57 -0.24 -13.75
C VAL A 64 -4.37 1.00 -13.34
N GLY A 65 -3.90 2.17 -13.77
CA GLY A 65 -4.71 3.39 -13.70
C GLY A 65 -5.83 3.34 -14.73
N THR A 66 -6.97 3.96 -14.43
CA THR A 66 -8.17 3.95 -15.29
C THR A 66 -8.19 5.03 -16.39
N LEU A 67 -7.12 5.83 -16.52
CA LEU A 67 -6.95 6.84 -17.59
C LEU A 67 -6.62 6.21 -18.96
N VAL A 68 -6.88 6.94 -20.04
CA VAL A 68 -6.92 6.45 -21.43
C VAL A 68 -5.53 6.09 -22.02
N ASP A 69 -4.43 6.45 -21.36
CA ASP A 69 -3.04 6.20 -21.84
C ASP A 69 -2.25 5.24 -20.94
N ARG A 70 -2.90 4.15 -20.53
CA ARG A 70 -2.51 3.20 -19.47
C ARG A 70 -1.05 2.74 -19.53
N LYS A 71 -0.24 3.25 -18.61
CA LYS A 71 0.96 2.54 -18.15
C LYS A 71 0.61 1.77 -16.88
N PRO A 72 0.97 0.48 -16.79
CA PRO A 72 0.90 -0.24 -15.53
C PRO A 72 1.60 0.53 -14.41
N LYS A 73 0.98 0.57 -13.23
CA LYS A 73 1.62 1.16 -12.03
C LYS A 73 2.52 0.15 -11.33
N THR A 74 2.19 -1.13 -11.45
CA THR A 74 2.99 -2.22 -10.90
C THR A 74 3.57 -3.09 -12.02
N PRO A 75 4.65 -3.84 -11.72
CA PRO A 75 5.03 -4.99 -12.52
C PRO A 75 3.84 -5.95 -12.71
N LEU A 76 3.92 -6.78 -13.75
CA LEU A 76 3.02 -7.92 -13.91
C LEU A 76 3.42 -9.01 -12.92
N TYR A 77 2.52 -9.35 -12.00
CA TYR A 77 2.71 -10.42 -11.04
C TYR A 77 2.18 -11.71 -11.64
N THR A 78 3.04 -12.71 -11.84
CA THR A 78 2.67 -14.03 -12.38
C THR A 78 2.93 -15.14 -11.36
N ASN A 79 2.25 -16.27 -11.52
CA ASN A 79 2.45 -17.45 -10.68
C ASN A 79 3.85 -18.09 -10.82
N GLU A 80 4.59 -17.74 -11.88
CA GLU A 80 5.96 -18.21 -12.16
C GLU A 80 7.01 -17.57 -11.24
N SER A 81 6.71 -16.39 -10.68
CA SER A 81 7.59 -15.68 -9.76
C SER A 81 7.17 -15.93 -8.30
N SER A 82 8.13 -16.04 -7.38
CA SER A 82 7.82 -16.22 -5.95
C SER A 82 6.98 -15.06 -5.39
N SER A 83 7.37 -13.81 -5.71
CA SER A 83 6.65 -12.61 -5.30
C SER A 83 5.25 -12.52 -5.94
N GLY A 84 5.12 -12.86 -7.22
CA GLY A 84 3.83 -12.87 -7.89
C GLY A 84 2.90 -13.96 -7.35
N LYS A 85 3.41 -15.16 -7.05
CA LYS A 85 2.65 -16.23 -6.40
C LYS A 85 2.13 -15.81 -5.04
N GLU A 86 2.94 -15.12 -4.23
CA GLU A 86 2.51 -14.59 -2.93
C GLU A 86 1.39 -13.55 -3.08
N ILE A 87 1.56 -12.57 -3.96
CA ILE A 87 0.55 -11.52 -4.23
C ILE A 87 -0.76 -12.13 -4.73
N ILE A 88 -0.69 -13.04 -5.70
CA ILE A 88 -1.86 -13.75 -6.22
C ILE A 88 -2.56 -14.53 -5.11
N THR A 89 -1.79 -15.25 -4.27
CA THR A 89 -2.34 -16.02 -3.15
C THR A 89 -3.06 -15.10 -2.16
N ASN A 90 -2.47 -13.96 -1.81
CA ASN A 90 -3.07 -12.99 -0.89
C ASN A 90 -4.37 -12.41 -1.45
N ILE A 91 -4.38 -11.96 -2.71
CA ILE A 91 -5.58 -11.39 -3.34
C ILE A 91 -6.71 -12.42 -3.41
N VAL A 92 -6.40 -13.64 -3.86
CA VAL A 92 -7.39 -14.74 -3.90
C VAL A 92 -7.92 -15.04 -2.50
N SER A 93 -7.06 -15.05 -1.48
CA SER A 93 -7.46 -15.24 -0.09
C SER A 93 -8.38 -14.12 0.40
N TRP A 94 -8.03 -12.85 0.19
CA TRP A 94 -8.83 -11.71 0.63
C TRP A 94 -10.19 -11.66 -0.06
N VAL A 95 -10.24 -11.92 -1.37
CA VAL A 95 -11.50 -11.98 -2.13
C VAL A 95 -12.41 -13.07 -1.59
N ASN A 96 -11.88 -14.27 -1.32
CA ASN A 96 -12.70 -15.39 -0.84
C ASN A 96 -13.07 -15.30 0.64
N ALA A 97 -12.29 -14.56 1.44
CA ALA A 97 -12.59 -14.28 2.84
C ALA A 97 -13.56 -13.10 3.02
N ALA A 98 -13.72 -12.27 1.98
CA ALA A 98 -14.60 -11.10 2.02
C ALA A 98 -16.06 -11.49 2.21
N THR A 99 -16.81 -10.63 2.90
CA THR A 99 -18.27 -10.74 3.01
C THR A 99 -18.94 -9.87 1.97
N LEU A 100 -20.17 -10.22 1.57
CA LEU A 100 -20.98 -9.36 0.72
C LEU A 100 -21.35 -8.09 1.49
N ALA A 101 -21.16 -6.94 0.86
CA ALA A 101 -21.57 -5.65 1.39
C ALA A 101 -22.73 -5.08 0.56
N GLU A 102 -23.61 -4.31 1.21
CA GLU A 102 -24.69 -3.61 0.53
C GLU A 102 -24.21 -2.26 -0.02
N GLY A 103 -24.92 -1.73 -1.03
CA GLY A 103 -24.68 -0.41 -1.57
C GLY A 103 -24.37 -0.40 -3.07
N PRO A 104 -24.15 0.78 -3.65
CA PRO A 104 -23.89 0.91 -5.08
C PRO A 104 -22.59 0.20 -5.48
N THR A 105 -22.63 -0.45 -6.64
CA THR A 105 -21.48 -1.03 -7.35
C THR A 105 -21.04 -0.20 -8.55
N GLU A 106 -21.78 0.87 -8.86
CA GLU A 106 -21.51 1.75 -9.98
C GLU A 106 -20.67 2.95 -9.58
N PHE A 107 -19.55 3.09 -10.27
CA PHE A 107 -18.73 4.28 -10.22
C PHE A 107 -19.30 5.35 -11.16
N GLY A 108 -19.58 6.56 -10.67
CA GLY A 108 -19.85 7.70 -11.56
C GLY A 108 -18.54 8.12 -12.23
N LYS A 109 -18.53 8.59 -13.49
CA LYS A 109 -17.33 8.85 -14.33
C LYS A 109 -16.24 9.83 -13.78
N HIS A 110 -16.17 10.10 -12.49
CA HIS A 110 -15.31 11.14 -11.90
C HIS A 110 -14.41 10.54 -10.82
N GLY A 111 -13.11 10.55 -11.10
CA GLY A 111 -12.08 9.90 -10.31
C GLY A 111 -11.60 8.66 -11.06
N TYR A 112 -10.30 8.56 -11.31
CA TYR A 112 -9.74 7.40 -11.99
C TYR A 112 -9.01 6.58 -10.93
N PRO A 113 -9.74 5.79 -10.09
CA PRO A 113 -9.07 5.00 -9.08
C PRO A 113 -8.16 3.98 -9.77
N ASP A 114 -7.11 3.60 -9.06
CA ASP A 114 -6.33 2.44 -9.42
C ASP A 114 -7.20 1.20 -9.27
N VAL A 115 -7.07 0.28 -10.22
CA VAL A 115 -7.80 -0.98 -10.20
C VAL A 115 -6.83 -2.15 -10.31
N ILE A 116 -7.20 -3.24 -9.66
CA ILE A 116 -6.53 -4.53 -9.84
C ILE A 116 -7.15 -5.18 -11.06
N GLN A 117 -6.31 -5.53 -12.02
CA GLN A 117 -6.68 -6.36 -13.15
C GLN A 117 -6.10 -7.75 -12.92
N ILE A 118 -6.98 -8.75 -12.90
CA ILE A 118 -6.62 -10.15 -12.75
C ILE A 118 -6.93 -10.84 -14.08
N GLU A 119 -5.90 -11.40 -14.72
CA GLU A 119 -6.06 -12.23 -15.90
C GLU A 119 -6.27 -13.68 -15.47
N ARG A 120 -7.30 -14.30 -16.06
CA ARG A 120 -7.70 -15.68 -15.78
C ARG A 120 -7.42 -16.55 -17.00
N LEU A 121 -7.06 -17.82 -16.76
CA LEU A 121 -6.76 -18.78 -17.83
C LEU A 121 -7.96 -18.97 -18.77
N GLY A 122 -7.89 -18.41 -19.98
CA GLY A 122 -8.91 -18.56 -21.01
C GLY A 122 -10.25 -17.87 -20.72
N GLU A 123 -10.31 -16.97 -19.74
CA GLU A 123 -11.55 -16.34 -19.27
C GLU A 123 -11.49 -14.80 -19.33
N SER A 124 -12.63 -14.14 -19.08
CA SER A 124 -12.70 -12.69 -18.99
C SER A 124 -11.89 -12.16 -17.80
N LYS A 125 -11.34 -10.95 -17.94
CA LYS A 125 -10.57 -10.29 -16.88
C LYS A 125 -11.48 -9.99 -15.68
N VAL A 126 -10.95 -10.20 -14.47
CA VAL A 126 -11.59 -9.73 -13.23
C VAL A 126 -10.99 -8.36 -12.89
N ILE A 127 -11.86 -7.42 -12.52
CA ILE A 127 -11.46 -6.06 -12.13
C ILE A 127 -11.88 -5.85 -10.68
N ILE A 128 -10.97 -5.34 -9.85
CA ILE A 128 -11.27 -4.95 -8.47
C ILE A 128 -10.94 -3.47 -8.31
N GLU A 129 -11.93 -2.71 -7.84
CA GLU A 129 -11.84 -1.25 -7.64
C GLU A 129 -12.32 -0.89 -6.23
N PRO A 130 -11.90 0.26 -5.65
CA PRO A 130 -12.44 0.69 -4.36
C PRO A 130 -13.96 0.94 -4.46
N ALA A 131 -14.72 0.51 -3.45
CA ALA A 131 -16.13 0.85 -3.38
C ALA A 131 -16.29 2.36 -3.10
N VAL A 132 -17.35 2.97 -3.63
CA VAL A 132 -17.66 4.38 -3.39
C VAL A 132 -19.11 4.57 -2.99
N ASN A 133 -19.36 5.56 -2.16
CA ASN A 133 -20.69 6.10 -1.92
C ASN A 133 -20.80 7.44 -2.62
N CYS A 134 -21.84 7.60 -3.44
CA CYS A 134 -22.06 8.82 -4.20
C CYS A 134 -23.32 9.54 -3.71
N VAL A 135 -23.20 10.84 -3.45
CA VAL A 135 -24.30 11.74 -3.14
C VAL A 135 -24.57 12.59 -4.38
N VAL A 136 -25.83 12.59 -4.84
CA VAL A 136 -26.29 13.49 -5.91
C VAL A 136 -27.02 14.65 -5.24
N SER A 137 -26.52 15.86 -5.43
CA SER A 137 -27.19 17.08 -5.01
C SER A 137 -27.75 17.83 -6.21
N ASN A 138 -29.01 18.25 -6.11
CA ASN A 138 -29.64 19.11 -7.10
C ASN A 138 -29.39 20.57 -6.72
N GLN A 139 -28.89 21.35 -7.65
CA GLN A 139 -28.70 22.79 -7.51
C GLN A 139 -29.99 23.53 -7.90
N GLU A 140 -30.18 24.76 -7.39
CA GLU A 140 -31.38 25.58 -7.67
C GLU A 140 -31.58 25.89 -9.17
N ASN A 141 -30.49 25.87 -9.95
CA ASN A 141 -30.51 26.05 -11.41
C ASN A 141 -30.95 24.79 -12.19
N GLY A 142 -31.28 23.68 -11.51
CA GLY A 142 -31.64 22.39 -12.10
C GLY A 142 -30.46 21.50 -12.47
N ASN A 143 -29.21 21.94 -12.27
CA ASN A 143 -28.04 21.09 -12.45
C ASN A 143 -27.89 20.08 -11.32
N THR A 144 -27.31 18.92 -11.62
CA THR A 144 -27.00 17.90 -10.63
C THR A 144 -25.48 17.81 -10.44
N THR A 145 -25.04 17.76 -9.20
CA THR A 145 -23.64 17.46 -8.84
C THR A 145 -23.59 16.10 -8.17
N LYS A 146 -22.72 15.21 -8.69
CA LYS A 146 -22.45 13.91 -8.08
C LYS A 146 -21.09 13.98 -7.40
N SER A 147 -21.07 13.83 -6.08
CA SER A 147 -19.86 13.70 -5.28
C SER A 147 -19.72 12.25 -4.83
N CYS A 148 -18.56 11.63 -5.04
CA CYS A 148 -18.31 10.25 -4.63
C CYS A 148 -17.10 10.20 -3.68
N SER A 149 -17.20 9.38 -2.64
CA SER A 149 -16.12 9.15 -1.69
C SER A 149 -15.88 7.64 -1.55
N PRO A 150 -14.61 7.18 -1.51
CA PRO A 150 -14.30 5.79 -1.19
C PRO A 150 -14.93 5.36 0.13
N VAL A 151 -15.32 4.09 0.21
CA VAL A 151 -15.80 3.47 1.44
C VAL A 151 -14.67 2.64 2.01
N ASP A 152 -14.18 3.05 3.18
CA ASP A 152 -13.06 2.39 3.82
C ASP A 152 -13.36 0.91 4.06
N GLY A 153 -12.43 0.07 3.62
CA GLY A 153 -12.48 -1.37 3.77
C GLY A 153 -13.40 -2.11 2.81
N GLU A 154 -13.94 -1.45 1.79
CA GLU A 154 -14.84 -2.07 0.81
C GLU A 154 -14.32 -1.93 -0.63
N VAL A 155 -14.55 -2.97 -1.43
CA VAL A 155 -14.18 -3.01 -2.86
C VAL A 155 -15.36 -3.47 -3.70
N VAL A 156 -15.30 -3.20 -5.00
CA VAL A 156 -16.21 -3.75 -6.00
C VAL A 156 -15.41 -4.68 -6.91
N LEU A 157 -15.83 -5.94 -6.96
CA LEU A 157 -15.30 -6.96 -7.88
C LEU A 157 -16.22 -7.06 -9.09
N THR A 158 -15.66 -6.93 -10.29
CA THR A 158 -16.34 -7.18 -11.56
C THR A 158 -15.81 -8.47 -12.16
N LYS A 159 -16.68 -9.47 -12.32
CA LYS A 159 -16.37 -10.77 -12.95
C LYS A 159 -17.50 -11.14 -13.89
N ASP A 160 -17.19 -11.45 -15.15
CA ASP A 160 -18.17 -11.85 -16.17
C ASP A 160 -19.34 -10.84 -16.31
N SER A 161 -19.00 -9.54 -16.28
CA SER A 161 -19.94 -8.39 -16.28
C SER A 161 -20.83 -8.26 -15.04
N ILE A 162 -20.69 -9.13 -14.05
CA ILE A 162 -21.38 -9.05 -12.76
C ILE A 162 -20.50 -8.25 -11.80
N LYS A 163 -21.07 -7.20 -11.22
CA LYS A 163 -20.43 -6.41 -10.16
C LYS A 163 -20.94 -6.83 -8.79
N THR A 164 -20.02 -7.12 -7.89
CA THR A 164 -20.31 -7.52 -6.50
C THR A 164 -19.53 -6.62 -5.56
N ARG A 165 -20.20 -6.05 -4.56
CA ARG A 165 -19.57 -5.26 -3.51
C ARG A 165 -19.15 -6.18 -2.36
N LEU A 166 -17.90 -6.04 -1.93
CA LEU A 166 -17.25 -6.91 -0.95
C LEU A 166 -16.66 -6.06 0.17
N ALA A 167 -16.86 -6.47 1.42
CA ALA A 167 -16.12 -5.95 2.56
C ALA A 167 -14.83 -6.74 2.75
N SER A 168 -13.70 -6.09 2.47
CA SER A 168 -12.35 -6.65 2.55
C SER A 168 -11.35 -5.54 2.84
N SER A 169 -11.09 -5.31 4.13
CA SER A 169 -10.22 -4.23 4.60
C SER A 169 -8.79 -4.37 4.07
N GLU A 170 -8.27 -5.59 4.06
CA GLU A 170 -6.91 -5.90 3.60
C GLU A 170 -6.74 -5.60 2.11
N LEU A 171 -7.70 -6.02 1.29
CA LEU A 171 -7.67 -5.80 -0.15
C LEU A 171 -7.86 -4.32 -0.50
N PHE A 172 -8.76 -3.63 0.20
CA PHE A 172 -8.96 -2.19 0.06
C PHE A 172 -7.68 -1.41 0.38
N GLU A 173 -7.07 -1.68 1.54
CA GLU A 173 -5.83 -1.01 1.94
C GLU A 173 -4.67 -1.36 1.00
N TRP A 174 -4.57 -2.60 0.54
CA TRP A 174 -3.57 -2.99 -0.47
C TRP A 174 -3.72 -2.20 -1.77
N LEU A 175 -4.96 -2.06 -2.27
CA LEU A 175 -5.26 -1.32 -3.49
C LEU A 175 -5.02 0.20 -3.32
N LYS A 176 -5.47 0.77 -2.20
CA LYS A 176 -5.23 2.18 -1.83
C LYS A 176 -3.74 2.51 -1.76
N ASN A 177 -2.92 1.54 -1.38
CA ASN A 177 -1.47 1.63 -1.34
C ASN A 177 -0.77 1.24 -2.65
N GLY A 178 -1.50 1.17 -3.77
CA GLY A 178 -0.93 0.92 -5.09
C GLY A 178 -0.37 -0.49 -5.29
N GLY A 179 -0.90 -1.49 -4.56
CA GLY A 179 -0.56 -2.91 -4.72
C GLY A 179 0.84 -3.30 -4.29
N SER A 180 1.49 -2.44 -3.52
CA SER A 180 2.58 -2.90 -2.68
C SER A 180 1.96 -3.72 -1.55
N ASN A 181 2.44 -4.95 -1.34
CA ASN A 181 1.98 -5.90 -0.30
C ASN A 181 1.87 -5.34 1.10
N ASN A 182 2.33 -4.12 1.33
CA ASN A 182 2.34 -3.59 2.65
C ASN A 182 2.53 -2.09 2.71
N GLY A 183 2.03 -1.33 1.72
CA GLY A 183 2.00 0.14 1.78
C GLY A 183 3.26 0.68 2.42
N TRP A 184 4.42 0.19 1.91
CA TRP A 184 5.69 0.47 2.55
C TRP A 184 5.89 1.96 2.40
N ASN A 185 5.52 2.68 3.44
CA ASN A 185 5.66 4.11 3.54
C ASN A 185 7.13 4.52 3.68
N TYR A 186 8.05 3.60 3.42
CA TYR A 186 9.48 3.75 3.54
C TYR A 186 9.91 4.21 4.94
N LYS A 187 9.08 3.98 5.97
CA LYS A 187 9.41 4.40 7.33
C LYS A 187 10.28 3.40 8.05
N GLU A 188 10.44 2.17 7.60
CA GLU A 188 11.31 1.20 8.30
C GLU A 188 12.01 0.24 7.34
N GLY A 189 13.29 -0.06 7.58
CA GLY A 189 14.00 -1.05 6.77
C GLY A 189 15.47 -1.21 7.18
N PHE A 190 16.20 -2.01 6.42
CA PHE A 190 17.61 -2.29 6.63
C PHE A 190 18.49 -1.47 5.68
N VAL A 191 19.56 -0.89 6.21
CA VAL A 191 20.52 -0.11 5.42
C VAL A 191 21.50 -1.04 4.72
N ILE A 192 21.52 -1.03 3.39
CA ILE A 192 22.35 -1.94 2.58
C ILE A 192 23.48 -1.23 1.82
N ALA A 193 23.40 0.09 1.65
CA ALA A 193 24.46 0.90 1.08
C ALA A 193 24.43 2.34 1.64
N LYS A 194 25.56 3.04 1.51
CA LYS A 194 25.73 4.46 1.85
C LYS A 194 26.50 5.15 0.73
N GLU A 195 26.02 6.28 0.24
CA GLU A 195 26.70 7.07 -0.79
C GLU A 195 26.28 8.54 -0.70
N GLY A 196 27.23 9.47 -0.65
CA GLY A 196 26.96 10.91 -0.78
C GLY A 196 25.86 11.47 0.15
N GLN A 197 25.94 11.21 1.47
CA GLN A 197 24.90 11.56 2.46
C GLN A 197 23.52 10.91 2.23
N LYS A 198 23.47 9.86 1.40
CA LYS A 198 22.28 9.02 1.23
C LYS A 198 22.51 7.62 1.77
N ILE A 199 21.44 7.03 2.28
CA ILE A 199 21.39 5.62 2.65
C ILE A 199 20.46 4.89 1.68
N LEU A 200 20.84 3.67 1.27
CA LEU A 200 19.97 2.77 0.54
C LEU A 200 19.34 1.81 1.54
N MET A 201 18.02 1.87 1.64
CA MET A 201 17.24 1.07 2.56
C MET A 201 16.36 0.09 1.78
N VAL A 202 16.20 -1.13 2.31
CA VAL A 202 15.23 -2.11 1.80
C VAL A 202 14.37 -2.64 2.94
N ARG A 203 13.13 -2.99 2.63
CA ARG A 203 12.15 -3.38 3.66
C ARG A 203 12.46 -4.72 4.30
N TYR A 204 12.74 -5.73 3.48
CA TYR A 204 12.79 -7.12 3.90
C TYR A 204 14.12 -7.74 3.52
N LEU A 205 14.94 -7.94 4.55
CA LEU A 205 16.10 -8.81 4.51
C LEU A 205 16.11 -9.57 5.82
N LYS A 206 16.42 -10.85 5.76
CA LYS A 206 16.92 -11.53 6.96
C LYS A 206 18.30 -10.96 7.24
N ALA A 207 18.66 -10.79 8.50
CA ALA A 207 19.99 -10.28 8.84
C ALA A 207 21.13 -11.10 8.19
N GLN A 208 20.91 -12.40 8.00
CA GLN A 208 21.81 -13.32 7.30
C GLN A 208 22.04 -12.93 5.82
N ASP A 209 21.01 -12.45 5.12
CA ASP A 209 21.08 -12.06 3.72
C ASP A 209 22.08 -10.91 3.48
N LEU A 210 22.26 -10.03 4.48
CA LEU A 210 23.22 -8.93 4.43
C LEU A 210 24.67 -9.42 4.33
N GLY A 211 24.97 -10.59 4.88
CA GLY A 211 26.27 -11.23 4.80
C GLY A 211 26.47 -12.00 3.49
N GLU A 212 25.43 -12.70 3.04
CA GLU A 212 25.52 -13.71 1.97
C GLU A 212 25.27 -13.16 0.56
N LYS A 213 24.36 -12.17 0.41
CA LYS A 213 23.91 -11.68 -0.89
C LYS A 213 24.56 -10.37 -1.28
N THR A 214 24.96 -10.23 -2.53
CA THR A 214 25.42 -8.94 -3.09
C THR A 214 24.31 -7.89 -3.08
N ILE A 215 24.66 -6.60 -3.10
CA ILE A 215 23.67 -5.50 -3.19
C ILE A 215 22.75 -5.69 -4.42
N GLY A 216 23.29 -6.13 -5.56
CA GLY A 216 22.50 -6.39 -6.76
C GLY A 216 21.48 -7.52 -6.60
N GLN A 217 21.84 -8.59 -5.89
CA GLN A 217 20.90 -9.68 -5.58
C GLN A 217 19.82 -9.21 -4.61
N ILE A 218 20.21 -8.50 -3.54
CA ILE A 218 19.29 -7.89 -2.59
C ILE A 218 18.29 -6.99 -3.31
N LEU A 219 18.76 -6.11 -4.20
CA LEU A 219 17.91 -5.24 -5.00
C LEU A 219 17.08 -5.99 -6.04
N LYS A 220 17.47 -7.17 -6.50
CA LYS A 220 16.64 -7.97 -7.41
C LYS A 220 15.46 -8.60 -6.64
N GLU A 221 15.73 -9.09 -5.45
CA GLU A 221 14.73 -9.75 -4.59
C GLU A 221 13.84 -8.76 -3.86
N SER A 222 14.35 -7.58 -3.53
CA SER A 222 13.62 -6.56 -2.77
C SER A 222 12.67 -5.74 -3.64
N GLN A 223 12.52 -5.98 -4.94
CA GLN A 223 11.63 -5.18 -5.79
C GLN A 223 10.16 -5.27 -5.32
N PRO A 224 9.41 -4.15 -5.21
CA PRO A 224 9.79 -2.75 -5.45
C PRO A 224 10.31 -2.01 -4.20
N ASN A 225 10.50 -2.72 -3.09
CA ASN A 225 10.79 -2.24 -1.74
C ASN A 225 12.27 -1.88 -1.52
N ALA A 226 12.79 -0.95 -2.30
CA ALA A 226 14.08 -0.30 -2.07
C ALA A 226 13.96 1.22 -2.21
N ILE A 227 14.66 2.00 -1.38
CA ILE A 227 14.67 3.46 -1.43
C ILE A 227 16.03 4.06 -1.06
N TRP A 228 16.45 5.08 -1.80
CA TRP A 228 17.50 6.00 -1.39
C TRP A 228 16.93 7.16 -0.58
N ILE A 229 17.48 7.38 0.61
CA ILE A 229 17.03 8.41 1.54
C ILE A 229 18.19 9.35 1.81
N ALA A 230 18.01 10.64 1.48
CA ALA A 230 18.97 11.67 1.86
C ALA A 230 18.85 12.00 3.36
N VAL A 231 19.98 11.95 4.06
CA VAL A 231 20.07 12.23 5.49
C VAL A 231 20.62 13.65 5.67
N LYS A 232 19.81 14.54 6.25
CA LYS A 232 20.16 15.96 6.41
C LYS A 232 21.25 16.21 7.43
N ASP A 233 21.17 15.53 8.57
CA ASP A 233 22.18 15.66 9.62
C ASP A 233 23.35 14.72 9.32
N LYS A 234 24.52 15.33 9.12
CA LYS A 234 25.77 14.61 8.88
C LYS A 234 26.16 13.71 10.06
N LEU A 235 25.92 14.13 11.30
CA LEU A 235 26.27 13.32 12.47
C LEU A 235 25.38 12.06 12.54
N GLN A 236 24.07 12.23 12.31
CA GLN A 236 23.15 11.10 12.15
C GLN A 236 23.59 10.19 10.99
N TYR A 237 23.93 10.73 9.82
CA TYR A 237 24.43 9.95 8.69
C TYR A 237 25.69 9.14 9.04
N ASP A 238 26.67 9.77 9.68
CA ASP A 238 27.94 9.14 10.04
C ASP A 238 27.75 8.02 11.08
N SER A 239 26.73 8.15 11.95
CA SER A 239 26.38 7.14 12.95
C SER A 239 25.73 5.87 12.39
N ILE A 240 25.10 5.95 11.21
CA ILE A 240 24.43 4.81 10.57
C ILE A 240 25.47 3.89 9.93
N VAL A 241 25.37 2.59 10.18
CA VAL A 241 26.21 1.55 9.56
C VAL A 241 25.38 0.62 8.67
N LEU A 242 26.07 -0.08 7.76
CA LEU A 242 25.42 -1.10 6.95
C LEU A 242 24.88 -2.21 7.86
N GLY A 243 23.67 -2.67 7.56
CA GLY A 243 22.94 -3.68 8.30
C GLY A 243 22.09 -3.16 9.44
N ASP A 244 22.22 -1.88 9.83
CA ASP A 244 21.29 -1.30 10.79
C ASP A 244 19.84 -1.38 10.29
N LYS A 245 18.93 -1.67 11.21
CA LYS A 245 17.51 -1.42 10.98
C LYS A 245 17.23 0.03 11.37
N VAL A 246 16.60 0.77 10.49
CA VAL A 246 16.28 2.18 10.72
C VAL A 246 14.79 2.41 10.60
N SER A 247 14.27 3.35 11.40
CA SER A 247 12.96 3.95 11.26
C SER A 247 13.13 5.41 10.83
N VAL A 248 12.33 5.85 9.86
CA VAL A 248 12.50 7.12 9.14
C VAL A 248 11.25 7.95 9.30
N LYS A 249 11.43 9.19 9.76
CA LYS A 249 10.40 10.20 9.82
C LYS A 249 10.62 11.22 8.70
N TYR A 250 9.65 11.31 7.80
CA TYR A 250 9.67 12.25 6.69
C TYR A 250 9.20 13.65 7.11
N GLU A 251 9.56 14.67 6.32
CA GLU A 251 8.88 15.96 6.39
C GLU A 251 7.48 15.81 5.80
N ASP A 252 6.52 16.62 6.26
CA ASP A 252 5.12 16.60 5.80
C ASP A 252 4.98 16.86 4.28
N MET A 253 6.06 17.31 3.61
CA MET A 253 6.13 17.58 2.16
C MET A 253 7.23 16.79 1.44
N SER A 254 7.82 15.75 2.04
CA SER A 254 8.81 14.93 1.33
C SER A 254 8.16 14.20 0.15
N ILE A 255 8.63 14.49 -1.07
CA ILE A 255 8.19 13.80 -2.28
C ILE A 255 9.04 12.52 -2.44
N ILE A 256 8.36 11.39 -2.59
CA ILE A 256 9.00 10.12 -2.92
C ILE A 256 8.91 9.91 -4.43
N GLU A 257 10.06 10.02 -5.10
CA GLU A 257 10.20 9.73 -6.51
C GLU A 257 10.05 8.22 -6.75
N GLN A 258 9.11 7.87 -7.63
CA GLN A 258 8.76 6.50 -7.98
C GLN A 258 9.75 5.88 -8.98
N SER A 259 11.06 6.06 -8.77
CA SER A 259 12.10 5.33 -9.51
C SER A 259 12.38 3.97 -8.87
N TYR A 260 13.27 3.16 -9.48
CA TYR A 260 13.79 1.97 -8.81
C TYR A 260 15.33 2.00 -8.69
N PRO A 261 15.89 1.95 -7.46
CA PRO A 261 15.21 2.13 -6.17
C PRO A 261 14.43 3.46 -6.11
N ALA A 262 13.41 3.54 -5.25
CA ALA A 262 12.71 4.80 -4.99
C ALA A 262 13.68 5.84 -4.43
N GLN A 263 13.35 7.12 -4.48
CA GLN A 263 14.23 8.15 -3.93
C GLN A 263 13.45 9.21 -3.17
N THR A 264 14.05 9.77 -2.11
CA THR A 264 13.52 10.92 -1.39
C THR A 264 14.64 11.88 -1.02
N SER A 265 14.36 13.17 -1.18
CA SER A 265 15.33 14.25 -1.01
C SER A 265 15.55 14.64 0.46
N SER A 266 14.73 14.14 1.40
CA SER A 266 14.80 14.56 2.79
C SER A 266 14.11 13.59 3.75
N ALA A 267 14.87 13.12 4.75
CA ALA A 267 14.35 12.61 6.02
C ALA A 267 14.70 13.59 7.16
N ASN A 268 13.74 13.82 8.05
CA ASN A 268 13.92 14.68 9.23
C ASN A 268 14.71 13.98 10.33
N GLU A 269 14.37 12.72 10.56
CA GLU A 269 14.87 11.96 11.69
C GLU A 269 14.97 10.50 11.28
N ILE A 270 16.11 9.89 11.61
CA ILE A 270 16.36 8.47 11.44
C ILE A 270 16.65 7.88 12.83
N ILE A 271 15.71 7.09 13.31
CA ILE A 271 15.84 6.32 14.55
C ILE A 271 16.50 5.01 14.19
N ARG A 272 17.64 4.72 14.83
CA ARG A 272 18.45 3.54 14.55
C ARG A 272 18.17 2.45 15.59
N VAL A 273 18.03 1.22 15.13
CA VAL A 273 18.14 0.00 15.94
C VAL A 273 19.37 -0.76 15.40
N THR A 274 20.34 -0.99 16.26
CA THR A 274 21.61 -1.61 15.86
C THR A 274 21.38 -3.04 15.38
N LEU A 275 22.21 -3.51 14.44
CA LEU A 275 22.12 -4.90 14.00
C LEU A 275 22.24 -5.89 15.17
N ASP A 276 23.06 -5.57 16.17
CA ASP A 276 23.26 -6.37 17.38
C ASP A 276 21.94 -6.56 18.15
N GLU A 277 21.17 -5.48 18.31
CA GLU A 277 19.85 -5.50 18.96
C GLU A 277 18.83 -6.29 18.14
N VAL A 278 18.86 -6.17 16.80
CA VAL A 278 17.97 -6.94 15.92
C VAL A 278 18.29 -8.43 16.02
N LEU A 279 19.55 -8.81 15.87
CA LEU A 279 20.01 -10.20 15.95
C LEU A 279 19.68 -10.83 17.30
N ALA A 280 19.86 -10.07 18.40
CA ALA A 280 19.51 -10.52 19.73
C ALA A 280 17.99 -10.77 19.87
N SER A 281 17.16 -9.88 19.29
CA SER A 281 15.70 -10.04 19.30
C SER A 281 15.23 -11.24 18.45
N GLU A 282 15.98 -11.62 17.42
CA GLU A 282 15.69 -12.77 16.55
C GLU A 282 16.29 -14.09 17.07
N GLY A 283 17.00 -14.07 18.21
CA GLY A 283 17.62 -15.27 18.80
C GLY A 283 18.79 -15.83 17.98
N ILE A 284 19.42 -15.00 17.14
CA ILE A 284 20.52 -15.41 16.27
C ILE A 284 21.83 -15.53 17.07
N SER A 285 22.58 -16.61 16.85
CA SER A 285 23.81 -16.89 17.62
C SER A 285 24.95 -15.91 17.33
N ILE A 286 25.82 -15.71 18.33
CA ILE A 286 27.02 -14.87 18.26
C ILE A 286 27.95 -15.27 17.09
N THR A 287 27.96 -16.56 16.70
CA THR A 287 28.79 -17.05 15.59
C THR A 287 28.28 -16.58 14.22
N GLU A 288 26.96 -16.51 14.03
CA GLU A 288 26.37 -15.95 12.79
C GLU A 288 26.59 -14.44 12.72
N HIS A 289 26.47 -13.77 13.85
CA HIS A 289 26.74 -12.34 13.99
C HIS A 289 28.16 -11.97 13.49
N GLN A 290 29.20 -12.71 13.90
CA GLN A 290 30.57 -12.46 13.46
C GLN A 290 30.74 -12.61 11.94
N LYS A 291 30.05 -13.58 11.32
CA LYS A 291 30.08 -13.77 9.86
C LYS A 291 29.45 -12.59 9.13
N ILE A 292 28.27 -12.14 9.58
CA ILE A 292 27.55 -11.02 8.97
C ILE A 292 28.39 -9.73 9.08
N THR A 293 28.91 -9.43 10.27
CA THR A 293 29.71 -8.22 10.52
C THR A 293 31.01 -8.21 9.69
N THR A 294 31.67 -9.37 9.55
CA THR A 294 32.87 -9.51 8.73
C THR A 294 32.56 -9.29 7.25
N ALA A 295 31.49 -9.91 6.75
CA ALA A 295 31.06 -9.78 5.36
C ALA A 295 30.69 -8.32 5.00
N MET A 296 30.02 -7.59 5.90
CA MET A 296 29.70 -6.18 5.70
C MET A 296 30.93 -5.27 5.75
N SER A 297 31.90 -5.57 6.61
CA SER A 297 33.16 -4.80 6.69
C SER A 297 33.99 -4.90 5.41
N ILE A 298 33.99 -6.06 4.75
CA ILE A 298 34.68 -6.25 3.46
C ILE A 298 34.04 -5.39 2.35
N ARG A 299 32.71 -5.17 2.40
CA ARG A 299 32.01 -4.36 1.38
C ARG A 299 32.38 -2.88 1.40
N LYS A 300 32.77 -2.31 2.56
CA LYS A 300 33.21 -0.91 2.66
C LYS A 300 34.39 -0.58 1.73
N CYS A 301 35.15 -1.58 1.30
CA CYS A 301 36.36 -1.38 0.49
C CYS A 301 36.11 -1.40 -1.02
N LYS A 302 34.89 -1.72 -1.50
CA LYS A 302 34.59 -1.83 -2.94
C LYS A 302 33.61 -0.74 -3.38
N PRO A 303 34.06 0.32 -4.07
CA PRO A 303 33.15 1.36 -4.55
C PRO A 303 32.11 0.77 -5.51
N LEU A 304 30.84 1.17 -5.35
CA LEU A 304 29.72 0.76 -6.21
C LEU A 304 29.84 1.23 -7.67
N SER A 305 30.88 2.00 -8.02
CA SER A 305 31.03 2.71 -9.29
C SER A 305 31.44 1.84 -10.51
N SER A 306 31.34 0.50 -10.44
CA SER A 306 31.71 -0.35 -11.60
C SER A 306 30.67 -0.37 -12.72
N GLN A 307 29.68 0.52 -12.73
CA GLN A 307 28.96 0.92 -13.93
C GLN A 307 29.45 2.33 -14.33
N LYS A 308 30.38 2.36 -15.29
CA LYS A 308 31.14 3.50 -15.87
C LYS A 308 30.38 4.84 -15.89
N PRO A 309 31.08 5.97 -15.67
CA PRO A 309 31.99 6.49 -16.69
C PRO A 309 33.41 6.84 -16.20
N SER A 310 34.32 6.81 -17.16
CA SER A 310 35.73 7.17 -17.09
C SER A 310 35.97 8.51 -16.38
N MET A 311 36.73 8.51 -15.28
CA MET A 311 37.94 9.34 -15.10
C MET A 311 38.77 8.81 -13.91
N GLU A 312 40.06 8.70 -14.18
CA GLU A 312 41.12 8.14 -13.36
C GLU A 312 41.69 9.21 -12.39
N LYS A 313 41.88 8.87 -11.10
CA LYS A 313 43.09 9.23 -10.29
C LYS A 313 43.02 8.78 -8.81
N ASN A 314 44.03 7.99 -8.45
CA ASN A 314 44.79 7.92 -7.18
C ASN A 314 44.08 7.81 -5.81
N CYS A 315 44.10 6.60 -5.24
CA CYS A 315 44.16 6.39 -3.79
C CYS A 315 45.54 5.83 -3.38
N LYS A 316 46.30 6.63 -2.62
CA LYS A 316 47.58 6.28 -1.98
C LYS A 316 47.33 5.34 -0.79
N LYS A 317 48.02 4.19 -0.74
CA LYS A 317 48.07 3.31 0.44
C LYS A 317 48.88 4.00 1.56
N HIS A 318 48.27 4.19 2.72
CA HIS A 318 49.01 4.40 3.98
C HIS A 318 49.10 3.06 4.72
N SER A 319 50.32 2.54 4.83
CA SER A 319 50.65 1.43 5.71
C SER A 319 51.08 2.01 7.06
N ILE A 320 50.38 1.69 8.14
CA ILE A 320 50.82 2.00 9.51
C ILE A 320 51.71 0.83 9.95
N VAL A 321 52.99 1.11 10.17
CA VAL A 321 53.95 0.19 10.80
C VAL A 321 53.93 0.47 12.30
N SER A 322 53.60 -0.55 13.09
CA SER A 322 53.70 -0.55 14.55
C SER A 322 55.15 -0.81 14.98
N GLY A 323 55.77 0.15 15.67
CA GLY A 323 57.04 -0.06 16.40
C GLY A 323 56.76 -0.30 17.88
N SER A 324 57.32 -1.37 18.45
CA SER A 324 57.35 -1.62 19.89
C SER A 324 58.46 -0.81 20.57
N PRO A 325 58.27 -0.32 21.80
CA PRO A 325 59.33 0.35 22.55
C PRO A 325 60.22 -0.66 23.28
N THR A 326 61.50 -0.27 23.42
CA THR A 326 62.49 -0.85 24.35
C THR A 326 62.56 0.03 25.58
#